data_AF-A0A7W2MZ16-F1
#
_entry.id   AF-A0A7W2MZ16-F1
#
_cell.length_a   1.000
_cell.length_b   1.000
_cell.length_c   1.000
_cell.angle_alpha   90.00
_cell.angle_beta   90.00
_cell.angle_gamma   90.00
#
_symmetry.space_group_name_H-M   'P 1'
#
loop_
_entity.id
_entity.type
_entity.pdbx_description
1 polymer ?
#
loop_
_entity_poly.entity_id
_entity_poly.type
_entity_poly.pdbx_seq_one_letter_code
_entity_poly.pdbx_strand_id
1 'polypeptide(L)'
;GGTDSSAGTSSFSSKLELSSNDTFSISGTTGTISGDTGSTQTKVSSLDISTGAASAQSALATIDSALAQIDNQRADLGAVQNRFDYTISNLANIQENVSASRGRIQDTDFAVETANLTKNQILQQAGTSILAQANQIPQAAISLIGG
;
A
#
# COMPACT_ATOMS: atom_id res chain seq x y z
N GLY A 1 75.30 36.29 1.55
CA GLY A 1 74.19 36.46 2.50
C GLY A 1 72.94 35.93 1.83
N GLY A 2 72.38 34.84 2.35
CA GLY A 2 71.10 34.29 1.91
C GLY A 2 70.14 34.40 3.07
N THR A 3 69.11 35.23 2.93
CA THR A 3 68.02 35.35 3.90
C THR A 3 66.99 34.28 3.59
N ASP A 4 67.01 33.20 4.37
CA ASP A 4 65.90 32.25 4.45
C ASP A 4 64.66 33.00 4.96
N SER A 5 63.69 33.19 4.08
CA SER A 5 62.37 33.69 4.43
C SER A 5 61.54 32.51 4.92
N SER A 6 61.64 32.22 6.22
CA SER A 6 60.68 31.36 6.90
C SER A 6 59.32 32.07 6.88
N ALA A 7 58.50 31.75 5.88
CA ALA A 7 57.11 32.17 5.83
C ALA A 7 56.40 31.52 7.02
N GLY A 8 56.27 32.27 8.11
CA GLY A 8 55.48 31.84 9.26
C GLY A 8 54.03 31.64 8.83
N THR A 9 53.63 30.38 8.61
CA THR A 9 52.23 30.02 8.48
C THR A 9 51.57 30.16 9.84
N SER A 10 50.85 31.25 10.05
CA SER A 10 49.97 31.43 11.20
C SER A 10 48.77 30.49 11.07
N SER A 11 48.82 29.37 11.78
CA SER A 11 47.71 28.40 11.83
C SER A 11 46.65 28.88 12.83
N PHE A 12 45.45 29.16 12.33
CA PHE A 12 44.26 29.36 13.17
C PHE A 12 43.60 28.00 13.41
N SER A 13 43.72 27.45 14.61
CA SER A 13 42.99 26.23 15.00
C SER A 13 41.57 26.59 15.42
N SER A 14 40.60 26.27 14.58
CA SER A 14 39.17 26.30 14.92
C SER A 14 38.64 24.89 15.06
N LYS A 15 37.76 24.66 16.05
CA LYS A 15 37.08 23.37 16.22
C LYS A 15 35.73 23.41 15.50
N LEU A 16 35.48 22.44 14.63
CA LEU A 16 34.18 22.20 14.00
C LEU A 16 33.67 20.84 14.48
N GLU A 17 32.53 20.81 15.16
CA GLU A 17 31.84 19.56 15.49
C GLU A 17 30.65 19.38 14.55
N LEU A 18 30.59 18.23 13.89
CA LEU A 18 29.54 17.85 12.95
C LEU A 18 28.84 16.62 13.52
N SER A 19 27.51 16.67 13.59
CA SER A 19 26.68 15.55 14.06
C SER A 19 25.62 15.22 13.00
N SER A 20 25.31 13.93 12.88
CA SER A 20 24.38 13.37 11.90
C SER A 20 23.78 12.07 12.43
N ASN A 21 22.59 11.71 11.96
CA ASN A 21 21.95 10.41 12.23
C ASN A 21 22.61 9.27 11.44
N ASP A 22 23.35 9.59 10.38
CA ASP A 22 24.06 8.66 9.50
C ASP A 22 25.55 8.99 9.42
N THR A 23 26.35 8.02 8.96
CA THR A 23 27.77 8.25 8.68
C THR A 23 27.94 9.26 7.55
N PHE A 24 28.93 10.14 7.71
CA PHE A 24 29.28 11.15 6.71
C PHE A 24 30.80 11.18 6.52
N SER A 25 31.23 11.73 5.39
CA SER A 25 32.63 12.00 5.12
C SER A 25 32.78 13.43 4.62
N ILE A 26 33.88 14.06 5.01
CA ILE A 26 34.22 15.42 4.57
C ILE A 26 35.27 15.30 3.46
N SER A 27 35.02 15.95 2.31
CA SER A 27 35.95 15.97 1.18
C SER A 27 36.16 17.40 0.70
N GLY A 28 37.42 17.82 0.52
CA GLY A 28 37.79 19.15 0.04
C GLY A 28 39.28 19.27 -0.29
N THR A 29 39.62 20.02 -1.34
CA THR A 29 41.00 20.12 -1.89
C THR A 29 41.81 21.32 -1.34
N THR A 30 41.15 22.32 -0.75
CA THR A 30 41.80 23.56 -0.28
C THR A 30 41.66 23.72 1.22
N GLY A 31 42.71 23.38 1.96
CA GLY A 31 42.79 23.46 3.42
C GLY A 31 43.05 22.08 4.03
N THR A 32 44.16 21.92 4.76
CA THR A 32 44.44 20.71 5.53
C THR A 32 43.52 20.63 6.73
N ILE A 33 42.54 19.72 6.70
CA ILE A 33 41.81 19.28 7.90
C ILE A 33 42.69 18.23 8.58
N SER A 34 43.30 18.55 9.72
CA SER A 34 44.03 17.58 10.54
C SER A 34 43.06 16.88 11.49
N GLY A 35 42.80 15.59 11.26
CA GLY A 35 41.88 14.76 12.06
C GLY A 35 41.26 13.63 11.25
N ASP A 36 40.39 12.83 11.88
CA ASP A 36 39.56 11.86 11.16
C ASP A 36 38.55 12.59 10.27
N THR A 37 38.56 12.31 8.97
CA THR A 37 37.64 12.88 7.98
C THR A 37 36.38 12.04 7.80
N GLY A 38 36.31 10.87 8.43
CA GLY A 38 35.14 10.00 8.50
C GLY A 38 34.40 10.15 9.83
N SER A 39 33.09 9.93 9.79
CA SER A 39 32.27 9.80 11.01
C SER A 39 32.07 8.34 11.38
N THR A 40 32.18 8.04 12.68
CA THR A 40 31.80 6.75 13.26
C THR A 40 30.57 6.92 14.15
N GLN A 41 29.56 6.08 13.96
CA GLN A 41 28.36 6.11 14.80
C GLN A 41 28.68 5.64 16.23
N THR A 42 28.33 6.48 17.21
CA THR A 42 28.46 6.13 18.62
C THR A 42 27.24 5.30 19.05
N LYS A 43 27.46 4.10 19.59
CA LYS A 43 26.37 3.26 20.10
C LYS A 43 25.87 3.85 21.42
N VAL A 44 24.54 3.89 21.63
CA VAL A 44 23.94 4.28 22.92
C VAL A 44 24.49 3.44 24.08
N SER A 45 24.81 2.16 23.84
CA SER A 45 25.37 1.26 24.85
C SER A 45 26.81 1.58 25.27
N SER A 46 27.54 2.40 24.51
CA SER A 46 28.92 2.81 24.82
C SER A 46 29.01 4.21 25.40
N LEU A 47 27.88 4.85 25.72
CA LEU A 47 27.87 6.18 26.35
C LEU A 47 28.30 6.06 27.82
N ASP A 48 29.32 6.84 28.19
CA ASP A 48 29.73 7.04 29.57
C ASP A 48 29.53 8.50 29.97
N ILE A 49 28.64 8.72 30.94
CA ILE A 49 28.23 10.04 31.45
C ILE A 49 29.02 10.40 32.73
N SER A 50 29.81 9.46 33.28
CA SER A 50 30.51 9.64 34.56
C SER A 50 31.73 10.57 34.49
N THR A 51 32.22 10.86 33.28
CA THR A 51 33.51 11.51 33.03
C THR A 51 33.47 13.04 32.96
N GLY A 52 32.29 13.65 33.11
CA GLY A 52 32.13 15.12 33.22
C GLY A 52 31.02 15.69 32.33
N ALA A 53 30.90 17.02 32.32
CA ALA A 53 29.85 17.72 31.57
C ALA A 53 29.93 17.39 30.07
N ALA A 54 31.09 17.54 29.44
CA ALA A 54 31.26 17.38 27.99
C ALA A 54 30.81 16.00 27.48
N SER A 55 31.12 14.92 28.19
CA SER A 55 30.67 13.57 27.83
C SER A 55 29.16 13.40 28.01
N ALA A 56 28.57 14.03 29.03
CA ALA A 56 27.12 14.08 29.19
C ALA A 56 26.43 14.82 28.03
N GLN A 57 26.99 15.91 27.52
CA GLN A 57 26.43 16.61 26.35
C GLN A 57 26.53 15.78 25.07
N SER A 58 27.66 15.10 24.83
CA SER A 58 27.79 14.19 23.67
C SER A 58 26.85 12.98 23.78
N ALA A 59 26.62 12.48 25.00
CA ALA A 59 25.65 11.42 25.26
C ALA A 59 24.22 11.85 24.94
N LEU A 60 23.80 13.05 25.36
CA LEU A 60 22.50 13.62 25.02
C LEU A 60 22.32 13.75 23.51
N ALA A 61 23.30 14.31 22.80
CA ALA A 61 23.25 14.43 21.34
C ALA A 61 23.10 13.07 20.63
N THR A 62 23.75 12.03 21.15
CA THR A 62 23.63 10.67 20.60
C THR A 62 22.24 10.08 20.87
N ILE A 63 21.68 10.31 22.05
CA ILE A 63 20.32 9.85 22.40
C ILE A 63 19.28 10.57 21.55
N ASP A 64 19.38 11.89 21.39
CA ASP A 64 18.47 12.67 20.53
C ASP A 64 18.50 12.15 19.09
N SER A 65 19.70 11.84 18.57
CA SER A 65 19.86 11.24 17.25
C SER A 65 19.21 9.86 17.15
N ALA A 66 19.34 9.02 18.18
CA ALA A 66 18.69 7.71 18.24
C ALA A 66 17.15 7.82 18.34
N LEU A 67 16.64 8.79 19.11
CA LEU A 67 15.21 9.06 19.20
C LEU A 67 14.65 9.54 17.86
N ALA A 68 15.35 10.44 17.16
CA ALA A 68 14.97 10.88 15.82
C ALA A 68 14.89 9.71 14.82
N GLN A 69 15.80 8.73 14.90
CA GLN A 69 15.71 7.52 14.07
C GLN A 69 14.47 6.68 14.41
N ILE A 70 14.14 6.50 15.69
CA ILE A 70 12.94 5.78 16.13
C ILE A 70 11.68 6.51 15.64
N ASP A 71 11.64 7.83 15.76
CA ASP A 71 10.48 8.62 15.31
C ASP A 71 10.30 8.57 13.80
N ASN A 72 11.38 8.55 13.02
CA ASN A 72 11.32 8.30 11.57
C ASN A 72 10.72 6.92 11.26
N GLN A 73 11.18 5.86 11.94
CA GLN A 73 10.61 4.52 11.76
C GLN A 73 9.13 4.47 12.14
N ARG A 74 8.73 5.16 13.22
CA ARG A 74 7.32 5.25 13.64
C ARG A 74 6.47 6.03 12.63
N ALA A 75 7.02 7.10 12.04
CA ALA A 75 6.36 7.86 10.99
C ALA A 75 6.12 6.99 9.75
N ASP A 76 7.13 6.21 9.33
CA ASP A 76 7.01 5.27 8.21
C ASP A 76 5.95 4.20 8.48
N LEU A 77 5.95 3.62 9.69
CA LEU A 77 4.92 2.66 10.11
C LEU A 77 3.52 3.31 10.10
N GLY A 78 3.39 4.56 10.55
CA GLY A 78 2.14 5.31 10.48
C GLY A 78 1.68 5.56 9.04
N ALA A 79 2.60 5.87 8.12
CA ALA A 79 2.29 6.02 6.71
C ALA A 79 1.81 4.69 6.09
N VAL A 80 2.45 3.58 6.45
CA VAL A 80 2.04 2.23 6.03
C VAL A 80 0.65 1.86 6.58
N GLN A 81 0.36 2.20 7.84
CA GLN A 81 -0.97 2.01 8.44
C GLN A 81 -2.05 2.78 7.67
N ASN A 82 -1.82 4.06 7.37
CA ASN A 82 -2.73 4.85 6.54
C ASN A 82 -2.97 4.17 5.18
N ARG A 83 -1.91 3.71 4.52
CA ARG A 83 -2.02 3.00 3.24
C ARG A 83 -2.87 1.71 3.37
N PHE A 84 -2.72 0.96 4.46
CA PHE A 84 -3.56 -0.22 4.71
C PHE A 84 -5.02 0.16 4.91
N ASP A 85 -5.33 1.19 5.70
CA ASP A 85 -6.70 1.64 5.93
C ASP A 85 -7.40 2.09 4.63
N TYR A 86 -6.68 2.84 3.78
CA TYR A 86 -7.15 3.20 2.44
C TYR A 86 -7.37 1.98 1.56
N THR A 87 -6.43 1.02 1.56
CA THR A 87 -6.54 -0.19 0.74
C THR A 87 -7.71 -1.06 1.19
N ILE A 88 -7.91 -1.21 2.50
CA ILE A 88 -9.01 -1.97 3.09
C ILE A 88 -10.35 -1.31 2.72
N SER A 89 -10.48 0.01 2.91
CA SER A 89 -11.71 0.73 2.57
C SER A 89 -12.04 0.65 1.09
N ASN A 90 -11.03 0.77 0.22
CA ASN A 90 -11.21 0.60 -1.22
C ASN A 90 -11.62 -0.84 -1.56
N LEU A 91 -10.97 -1.85 -0.97
CA LEU A 91 -11.29 -3.25 -1.20
C LEU A 91 -12.70 -3.61 -0.73
N ALA A 92 -13.15 -3.08 0.41
CA ALA A 92 -14.51 -3.26 0.90
C ALA A 92 -15.54 -2.68 -0.08
N ASN A 93 -15.29 -1.49 -0.62
CA ASN A 93 -16.14 -0.91 -1.66
C ASN A 93 -16.16 -1.75 -2.94
N ILE A 94 -15.00 -2.26 -3.38
CA ILE A 94 -14.92 -3.16 -4.54
C ILE A 94 -15.70 -4.45 -4.28
N GLN A 95 -15.54 -5.04 -3.09
CA GLN A 95 -16.24 -6.26 -2.70
C GLN A 95 -17.76 -6.08 -2.72
N GLU A 96 -18.26 -4.96 -2.20
CA GLU A 96 -19.70 -4.62 -2.23
C GLU A 96 -20.20 -4.50 -3.68
N ASN A 97 -19.48 -3.74 -4.52
CA ASN A 97 -19.85 -3.57 -5.92
C ASN A 97 -19.83 -4.88 -6.72
N VAL A 98 -18.84 -5.75 -6.46
CA VAL A 98 -18.73 -7.08 -7.09
C VAL A 98 -19.84 -8.00 -6.60
N SER A 99 -20.14 -7.99 -5.29
CA SER A 99 -21.24 -8.78 -4.71
C SER A 99 -22.59 -8.37 -5.32
N ALA A 100 -22.88 -7.07 -5.35
CA ALA A 100 -24.10 -6.54 -5.97
C ALA A 100 -24.19 -6.86 -7.47
N SER A 101 -23.07 -6.81 -8.19
CA SER A 101 -23.04 -7.17 -9.62
C SER A 101 -23.24 -8.66 -9.84
N ARG A 102 -22.64 -9.52 -9.01
CA ARG A 102 -22.86 -10.98 -9.05
C ARG A 102 -24.31 -11.34 -8.73
N GLY A 103 -24.92 -10.70 -7.72
CA GLY A 103 -26.33 -10.88 -7.39
C GLY A 103 -27.24 -10.55 -8.56
N ARG A 104 -27.03 -9.38 -9.20
CA ARG A 104 -27.81 -9.00 -10.40
C ARG A 104 -27.67 -9.99 -11.55
N ILE A 105 -26.47 -10.51 -11.80
CA ILE A 105 -26.26 -11.53 -12.83
C ILE A 105 -27.03 -12.80 -12.47
N GLN A 106 -26.87 -13.30 -11.24
CA GLN A 106 -27.58 -14.51 -10.78
C GLN A 106 -29.10 -14.37 -10.84
N ASP A 107 -29.65 -13.25 -10.38
CA ASP A 107 -31.08 -12.99 -10.42
C ASP A 107 -31.61 -12.89 -11.85
N THR A 108 -30.85 -12.27 -12.76
CA THR A 108 -31.21 -12.17 -14.17
C THR A 108 -31.18 -13.54 -14.85
N ASP A 109 -30.15 -14.34 -14.58
CA ASP A 109 -30.03 -15.70 -15.12
C ASP A 109 -31.16 -16.60 -14.61
N PHE A 110 -31.50 -16.51 -13.32
CA PHE A 110 -32.65 -17.22 -12.73
C PHE A 110 -33.97 -16.80 -13.37
N ALA A 111 -34.18 -15.50 -13.58
CA ALA A 111 -35.39 -14.99 -14.22
C ALA A 111 -35.54 -15.51 -15.66
N VAL A 112 -34.45 -15.54 -16.44
CA VAL A 112 -34.44 -16.07 -17.81
C VAL A 112 -34.71 -17.56 -17.83
N GLU A 113 -34.07 -18.35 -16.97
CA GLU A 113 -34.29 -19.80 -16.89
C GLU A 113 -35.74 -20.12 -16.48
N THR A 114 -36.25 -19.39 -15.48
CA THR A 114 -37.64 -19.55 -15.03
C THR A 114 -38.63 -19.17 -16.14
N ALA A 115 -38.39 -18.08 -16.86
CA ALA A 115 -39.23 -17.69 -18.00
C ALA A 115 -39.21 -18.74 -19.12
N ASN A 116 -38.05 -19.32 -19.41
CA ASN A 116 -37.93 -20.42 -20.37
C ASN A 116 -38.65 -21.69 -19.89
N LEU A 117 -38.52 -22.06 -18.61
CA LEU A 117 -39.22 -23.19 -18.03
C LEU A 117 -40.74 -22.99 -18.12
N THR A 118 -41.25 -21.83 -17.69
CA THR A 118 -42.68 -21.49 -17.78
C THR A 118 -43.17 -21.48 -19.23
N LYS A 119 -42.40 -20.91 -20.17
CA LYS A 119 -42.72 -20.95 -21.60
C LYS A 119 -42.84 -22.38 -22.12
N ASN A 120 -41.90 -23.25 -21.76
CA ASN A 120 -41.94 -24.67 -22.15
C ASN A 120 -43.15 -25.39 -21.54
N GLN A 121 -43.48 -25.15 -20.28
CA GLN A 121 -44.67 -25.72 -19.64
C GLN A 121 -45.96 -25.27 -20.31
N ILE A 122 -46.09 -23.97 -20.63
CA ILE A 122 -47.24 -23.42 -21.37
C ILE A 122 -47.33 -24.05 -22.76
N LEU A 123 -46.22 -24.18 -23.48
CA LEU A 123 -46.20 -24.82 -24.80
C LEU A 123 -46.61 -26.30 -24.73
N GLN A 124 -46.24 -27.04 -23.69
CA GLN A 124 -46.67 -28.43 -23.49
C GLN A 124 -48.18 -28.53 -23.20
N GLN A 125 -48.71 -27.66 -22.34
CA GLN A 125 -50.16 -27.61 -22.04
C GLN A 125 -50.98 -27.13 -23.26
N ALA A 126 -50.52 -26.10 -23.96
CA ALA A 126 -51.15 -25.62 -25.17
C ALA A 126 -51.06 -26.67 -26.29
N GLY A 127 -49.93 -27.37 -26.44
CA GLY A 127 -49.76 -28.43 -27.42
C GLY A 127 -50.72 -29.59 -27.21
N THR A 128 -50.91 -30.03 -25.96
CA THR A 128 -51.89 -31.10 -25.64
C THR A 128 -53.33 -30.64 -25.80
N SER A 129 -53.67 -29.40 -25.42
CA SER A 129 -55.01 -28.84 -25.60
C SER A 129 -55.34 -28.58 -27.08
N ILE A 130 -54.39 -28.06 -27.87
CA ILE A 130 -54.52 -27.89 -29.32
C ILE A 130 -54.62 -29.25 -30.02
N LEU A 131 -53.83 -30.26 -29.62
CA LEU A 131 -53.98 -31.62 -30.14
C LEU A 131 -55.37 -32.21 -29.82
N ALA A 132 -55.87 -32.00 -28.60
CA ALA A 132 -57.22 -32.44 -28.23
C ALA A 132 -58.30 -31.72 -29.06
N GLN A 133 -58.17 -30.40 -29.25
CA GLN A 133 -59.08 -29.60 -30.08
C GLN A 133 -59.02 -30.04 -31.56
N ALA A 134 -57.82 -30.24 -32.10
CA ALA A 134 -57.57 -30.65 -33.48
C ALA A 134 -58.09 -32.07 -33.76
N ASN A 135 -58.08 -32.97 -32.77
CA ASN A 135 -58.68 -34.31 -32.89
C ASN A 135 -60.21 -34.32 -32.83
N GLN A 136 -60.85 -33.30 -32.23
CA GLN A 136 -62.31 -33.19 -32.18
C GLN A 136 -62.92 -32.58 -33.47
N ILE A 137 -62.18 -31.72 -34.17
CA ILE A 137 -62.60 -31.11 -35.44
C ILE A 137 -62.98 -32.15 -36.52
N PRO A 138 -62.21 -33.21 -36.80
CA PRO A 138 -62.56 -34.20 -37.82
C PRO A 138 -63.83 -35.00 -37.49
N GLN A 139 -64.14 -35.27 -36.22
CA GLN A 139 -65.39 -35.97 -35.86
C GLN A 139 -66.63 -35.09 -36.04
N ALA A 140 -66.52 -33.79 -35.73
CA ALA A 140 -67.59 -32.83 -36.01
C ALA A 140 -67.85 -32.67 -37.52
N ALA A 141 -66.79 -32.71 -38.34
CA ALA A 141 -66.91 -32.67 -39.79
C ALA A 141 -67.56 -33.93 -40.39
N ILE A 142 -67.25 -35.12 -39.87
CA ILE A 142 -67.91 -36.36 -40.31
C ILE A 142 -69.38 -36.40 -39.89
N SER A 143 -69.74 -35.85 -38.72
CA SER A 143 -71.15 -35.71 -38.32
C SER A 143 -71.96 -34.77 -39.22
N LEU A 144 -71.29 -33.87 -39.97
CA LEU A 144 -71.93 -32.91 -40.87
C LEU A 144 -72.03 -33.42 -42.33
N ILE A 145 -71.24 -34.45 -42.69
CA ILE A 145 -71.25 -35.09 -44.02
C ILE A 145 -71.98 -36.45 -44.00
N GLY A 146 -72.09 -37.09 -42.83
CA GLY A 146 -72.73 -38.41 -42.66
C GLY A 146 -74.16 -38.38 -42.12
N GLY A 147 -74.78 -37.20 -41.99
CA GLY A 147 -76.18 -37.00 -41.58
C GLY A 147 -77.05 -36.50 -42.72
#